data_AF-A0A6A5ZKI0-F1
#
_entry.id   AF-A0A6A5ZKI0-F1
#
_cell.length_a   1.000
_cell.length_b   1.000
_cell.length_c   1.000
_cell.angle_alpha   90.00
_cell.angle_beta   90.00
_cell.angle_gamma   90.00
#
_symmetry.space_group_name_H-M   'P 1'
#
loop_
_entity.id
_entity.type
_entity.pdbx_description
1 polymer ?
#
loop_
_entity_poly.entity_id
_entity_poly.type
_entity_poly.pdbx_seq_one_letter_code
_entity_poly.pdbx_strand_id
1 'polypeptide(L)'
;MRNWDLQNEISTVEAVEKKPPRRRFSRILSFRKKTIVVVPEVKEKWTRKMPDVYFAFGPAHSYYLYAGQTTRLLNVPEQFKRYVLQSSEAPEKRLLKPQCIALGPTEAEYYAMYTTWENTDRYTYDFQNSHSDLMTWFKPLSKVVGSHIAVGPCRSIYACIPAATSGGTYYSPTIPPTLKTLLDASSSVPERKFTTHVSLGYGGSWFVLWPNGDVSWEFADHYNELEEVLKSLPEKCVTYVALNPWAPGQWFLVLEDSTVKYCLPAEWATDVEIDIAEWQNRYKSVTSSTIKGGKADSETKFTGKKEDLVMLEGKKEKKDAPPPYEGKKGNK
;
A
#
# COMPACT_ATOMS: atom_id res chain seq x y z
N MET A 1 48.65 15.16 -34.91
CA MET A 1 49.58 14.43 -35.80
C MET A 1 50.47 13.53 -34.97
N ARG A 2 50.12 12.25 -34.87
CA ARG A 2 50.97 11.09 -34.52
C ARG A 2 50.10 9.85 -34.77
N ASN A 3 50.41 9.14 -35.85
CA ASN A 3 49.76 7.90 -36.30
C ASN A 3 50.16 6.75 -35.37
N TRP A 4 49.19 5.92 -34.98
CA TRP A 4 49.41 4.56 -34.51
C TRP A 4 48.40 3.66 -35.25
N ASP A 5 48.86 3.06 -36.34
CA ASP A 5 48.22 1.94 -37.02
C ASP A 5 48.56 0.65 -36.27
N LEU A 6 47.54 -0.11 -35.89
CA LEU A 6 47.69 -1.51 -35.48
C LEU A 6 46.68 -2.35 -36.26
N GLN A 7 47.24 -3.11 -37.21
CA GLN A 7 46.58 -4.17 -37.95
C GLN A 7 46.30 -5.34 -36.99
N ASN A 8 45.06 -5.82 -36.95
CA ASN A 8 44.70 -7.09 -36.32
C ASN A 8 44.52 -8.15 -37.41
N GLU A 9 45.46 -9.09 -37.46
CA GLU A 9 45.34 -10.33 -38.21
C GLU A 9 44.32 -11.26 -37.52
N ILE A 10 43.36 -11.75 -38.30
CA ILE A 10 42.39 -12.76 -37.87
C ILE A 10 42.94 -14.13 -38.30
N SER A 11 43.44 -14.91 -37.35
CA SER A 11 43.79 -16.32 -37.57
C SER A 11 42.59 -17.22 -37.25
N THR A 12 42.05 -17.86 -38.29
CA THR A 12 41.06 -18.94 -38.23
C THR A 12 41.70 -20.20 -37.63
N VAL A 13 41.13 -20.72 -36.54
CA VAL A 13 41.51 -22.02 -35.97
C VAL A 13 40.35 -23.00 -36.21
N GLU A 14 40.62 -24.01 -37.04
CA GLU A 14 39.72 -25.15 -37.27
C GLU A 14 39.62 -26.01 -36.00
N ALA A 15 38.40 -26.21 -35.50
CA ALA A 15 38.12 -27.10 -34.38
C ALA A 15 37.98 -28.54 -34.86
N VAL A 16 38.96 -29.38 -34.54
CA VAL A 16 38.94 -30.84 -34.75
C VAL A 16 38.05 -31.49 -33.69
N GLU A 17 36.90 -32.02 -34.13
CA GLU A 17 35.94 -32.73 -33.29
C GLU A 17 36.45 -34.14 -32.91
N LYS A 18 37.02 -34.29 -31.70
CA LYS A 18 37.37 -35.61 -31.14
C LYS A 18 36.18 -36.20 -30.37
N LYS A 19 35.54 -37.23 -30.93
CA LYS A 19 34.52 -38.04 -30.24
C LYS A 19 35.11 -38.75 -29.01
N PRO A 20 34.46 -38.68 -27.83
CA PRO A 20 34.91 -39.40 -26.64
C PRO A 20 34.50 -40.88 -26.67
N PRO A 21 35.25 -41.77 -25.97
CA PRO A 21 35.02 -43.20 -25.97
C PRO A 21 33.77 -43.57 -25.15
N ARG A 22 32.94 -44.47 -25.70
CA ARG A 22 31.77 -45.07 -25.04
C ARG A 22 32.21 -45.93 -23.85
N ARG A 23 32.12 -45.40 -22.63
CA ARG A 23 32.18 -46.21 -21.39
C ARG A 23 30.78 -46.73 -21.05
N ARG A 24 30.60 -48.06 -21.11
CA ARG A 24 29.43 -48.74 -20.53
C ARG A 24 29.54 -48.66 -19.00
N PHE A 25 28.71 -47.83 -18.37
CA PHE A 25 28.45 -47.88 -16.94
C PHE A 25 27.14 -48.65 -16.71
N SER A 26 27.23 -49.84 -16.15
CA SER A 26 26.12 -50.51 -15.48
C SER A 26 25.84 -49.77 -14.17
N ARG A 27 24.93 -48.80 -14.18
CA ARG A 27 24.41 -48.17 -12.96
C ARG A 27 23.29 -49.03 -12.38
N ILE A 28 23.58 -49.68 -11.26
CA ILE A 28 22.57 -50.12 -10.29
C ILE A 28 21.99 -48.84 -9.67
N LEU A 29 20.79 -48.46 -10.09
CA LEU A 29 20.01 -47.37 -9.49
C LEU A 29 19.49 -47.83 -8.12
N SER A 30 20.28 -47.56 -7.09
CA SER A 30 19.79 -47.53 -5.71
C SER A 30 18.79 -46.37 -5.57
N PHE A 31 17.50 -46.70 -5.56
CA PHE A 31 16.45 -45.77 -5.18
C PHE A 31 16.59 -45.44 -3.68
N ARG A 32 17.37 -44.41 -3.36
CA ARG A 32 17.25 -43.76 -2.05
C ARG A 32 15.87 -43.09 -2.01
N LYS A 33 14.98 -43.62 -1.17
CA LYS A 33 13.73 -42.94 -0.76
C LYS A 33 14.10 -41.52 -0.33
N LYS A 34 13.78 -40.52 -1.15
CA LYS A 34 13.80 -39.13 -0.73
C LYS A 34 12.68 -38.99 0.29
N THR A 35 13.03 -38.91 1.56
CA THR A 35 12.14 -38.44 2.61
C THR A 35 11.76 -37.01 2.24
N ILE A 36 10.57 -36.81 1.69
CA ILE A 36 9.97 -35.48 1.55
C ILE A 36 9.62 -35.07 2.97
N VAL A 37 10.47 -34.23 3.56
CA VAL A 37 10.13 -33.55 4.80
C VAL A 37 9.05 -32.55 4.43
N VAL A 38 7.78 -32.93 4.68
CA VAL A 38 6.67 -31.99 4.65
C VAL A 38 6.88 -31.07 5.84
N VAL A 39 7.55 -29.95 5.60
CA VAL A 39 7.64 -28.88 6.60
C VAL A 39 6.19 -28.40 6.79
N PRO A 40 5.62 -28.51 8.00
CA PRO A 40 4.28 -28.01 8.24
C PRO A 40 4.26 -26.54 7.84
N GLU A 41 3.28 -26.18 7.00
CA GLU A 41 3.04 -24.80 6.60
C GLU A 41 2.81 -24.00 7.88
N VAL A 42 3.85 -23.31 8.36
CA VAL A 42 3.73 -22.37 9.46
C VAL A 42 2.83 -21.28 8.91
N LYS A 43 1.55 -21.33 9.29
CA LYS A 43 0.64 -20.20 9.15
C LYS A 43 1.14 -19.12 10.09
N GLU A 44 2.25 -18.48 9.74
CA GLU A 44 2.67 -17.24 10.39
C GLU A 44 1.44 -16.34 10.31
N LYS A 45 0.94 -15.97 11.48
CA LYS A 45 -0.27 -15.18 11.59
C LYS A 45 0.17 -13.73 11.35
N TRP A 46 0.33 -13.38 10.07
CA TRP A 46 0.60 -12.02 9.59
C TRP A 46 -0.62 -11.14 9.87
N THR A 47 -0.93 -10.87 11.14
CA THR A 47 -2.18 -10.21 11.50
C THR A 47 -1.93 -9.03 12.42
N ARG A 48 -1.14 -8.07 11.95
CA ARG A 48 -1.46 -6.70 12.34
C ARG A 48 -2.77 -6.36 11.66
N LYS A 49 -3.84 -6.28 12.44
CA LYS A 49 -5.19 -6.05 11.93
C LYS A 49 -5.20 -4.68 11.27
N MET A 50 -5.49 -4.63 9.97
CA MET A 50 -5.72 -3.37 9.25
C MET A 50 -6.72 -2.51 10.05
N PRO A 51 -6.43 -1.21 10.23
CA PRO A 51 -7.32 -0.32 10.95
C PRO A 51 -8.70 -0.33 10.32
N ASP A 52 -9.72 -0.08 11.13
CA ASP A 52 -11.10 0.02 10.66
C ASP A 52 -11.41 1.43 10.10
N VAL A 53 -10.37 2.11 9.64
CA VAL A 53 -10.39 3.40 8.95
C VAL A 53 -9.40 3.33 7.81
N TYR A 54 -9.80 3.83 6.66
CA TYR A 54 -9.01 3.84 5.45
C TYR A 54 -9.26 5.12 4.67
N PHE A 55 -8.21 5.71 4.11
CA PHE A 55 -8.32 6.93 3.32
C PHE A 55 -7.46 6.83 2.06
N ALA A 56 -8.06 6.92 0.88
CA ALA A 56 -7.33 7.00 -0.38
C ALA A 56 -7.52 8.36 -1.04
N PHE A 57 -6.42 9.02 -1.37
CA PHE A 57 -6.42 10.14 -2.29
C PHE A 57 -6.62 9.64 -3.72
N GLY A 58 -7.25 10.45 -4.56
CA GLY A 58 -7.36 10.24 -5.99
C GLY A 58 -7.04 11.49 -6.81
N PRO A 59 -6.92 11.35 -8.15
CA PRO A 59 -6.67 12.47 -9.05
C PRO A 59 -7.85 13.44 -9.07
N ALA A 60 -7.66 14.61 -9.67
CA ALA A 60 -8.74 15.58 -9.88
C ALA A 60 -9.53 15.92 -8.59
N HIS A 61 -8.81 16.04 -7.47
CA HIS A 61 -9.40 16.41 -6.18
C HIS A 61 -10.47 15.40 -5.73
N SER A 62 -10.17 14.11 -5.89
CA SER A 62 -11.01 13.00 -5.43
C SER A 62 -10.44 12.34 -4.19
N TYR A 63 -11.32 11.73 -3.40
CA TYR A 63 -10.92 10.88 -2.28
C TYR A 63 -11.97 9.81 -1.96
N TYR A 64 -11.50 8.79 -1.25
CA TYR A 64 -12.31 7.76 -0.62
C TYR A 64 -11.97 7.69 0.87
N LEU A 65 -12.99 7.73 1.71
CA LEU A 65 -12.88 7.46 3.15
C LEU A 65 -13.80 6.30 3.51
N TYR A 66 -13.26 5.37 4.28
CA TYR A 66 -14.01 4.37 5.02
C TYR A 66 -13.71 4.53 6.51
N ALA A 67 -14.74 4.58 7.35
CA ALA A 67 -14.61 4.63 8.80
C ALA A 67 -15.63 3.68 9.45
N GLY A 68 -15.34 2.38 9.33
CA GLY A 68 -16.16 1.27 9.84
C GLY A 68 -17.50 1.10 9.13
N GLN A 69 -18.49 1.93 9.47
CA GLN A 69 -19.83 1.87 8.85
C GLN A 69 -20.14 3.05 7.94
N THR A 70 -19.34 4.12 8.03
CA THR A 70 -19.48 5.29 7.16
C THR A 70 -18.51 5.15 5.99
N THR A 71 -18.99 5.55 4.82
CA THR A 71 -18.19 5.60 3.60
C THR A 71 -18.48 6.89 2.90
N ARG A 72 -17.42 7.63 2.56
CA ARG A 72 -17.50 8.91 1.86
C ARG A 72 -16.64 8.85 0.60
N LEU A 73 -17.19 9.43 -0.47
CA LEU A 73 -16.60 9.41 -1.80
C LEU A 73 -16.75 10.82 -2.37
N LEU A 74 -15.68 11.40 -2.88
CA LEU A 74 -15.72 12.65 -3.65
C LEU A 74 -15.02 12.42 -4.99
N ASN A 75 -15.67 12.77 -6.10
CA ASN A 75 -15.10 12.75 -7.46
C ASN A 75 -14.42 11.43 -7.89
N VAL A 76 -14.76 10.30 -7.28
CA VAL A 76 -14.17 8.99 -7.63
C VAL A 76 -14.80 8.40 -8.91
N PRO A 77 -14.14 7.42 -9.58
CA PRO A 77 -14.65 6.81 -10.80
C PRO A 77 -16.07 6.26 -10.64
N GLU A 78 -16.95 6.47 -11.63
CA GLU A 78 -18.35 6.02 -11.55
C GLU A 78 -18.47 4.50 -11.42
N GLN A 79 -17.61 3.74 -12.09
CA GLN A 79 -17.58 2.28 -11.91
C GLN A 79 -17.22 1.90 -10.48
N PHE A 80 -16.22 2.57 -9.88
CA PHE A 80 -15.86 2.37 -8.49
C PHE A 80 -17.00 2.75 -7.54
N LYS A 81 -17.68 3.89 -7.77
CA LYS A 81 -18.89 4.26 -7.01
C LYS A 81 -19.93 3.17 -7.09
N ARG A 82 -20.16 2.60 -8.27
CA ARG A 82 -21.12 1.50 -8.43
C ARG A 82 -20.69 0.29 -7.61
N TYR A 83 -19.44 -0.14 -7.68
CA TYR A 83 -18.97 -1.26 -6.85
C TYR A 83 -19.08 -1.00 -5.35
N VAL A 84 -18.81 0.24 -4.91
CA VAL A 84 -18.84 0.61 -3.49
C VAL A 84 -20.27 0.82 -2.97
N LEU A 85 -21.13 1.44 -3.78
CA LEU A 85 -22.47 1.91 -3.39
C LEU A 85 -23.62 1.00 -3.88
N GLN A 86 -23.53 0.32 -5.04
CA GLN A 86 -24.60 -0.56 -5.57
C GLN A 86 -24.83 -1.82 -4.75
N SER A 87 -24.11 -1.99 -3.66
CA SER A 87 -24.65 -2.78 -2.56
C SER A 87 -26.04 -2.30 -2.07
N SER A 88 -26.50 -1.09 -2.40
CA SER A 88 -27.77 -0.56 -1.88
C SER A 88 -29.01 -1.42 -2.15
N GLU A 89 -29.02 -2.25 -3.21
CA GLU A 89 -30.14 -3.16 -3.50
C GLU A 89 -30.24 -4.35 -2.53
N ALA A 90 -29.18 -4.61 -1.77
CA ALA A 90 -29.11 -5.62 -0.72
C ALA A 90 -28.15 -5.10 0.37
N PRO A 91 -28.63 -4.37 1.39
CA PRO A 91 -27.79 -3.79 2.45
C PRO A 91 -26.82 -4.80 3.10
N GLU A 92 -27.20 -6.08 3.12
CA GLU A 92 -26.37 -7.21 3.56
C GLU A 92 -25.18 -7.53 2.64
N LYS A 93 -25.16 -7.04 1.41
CA LYS A 93 -24.08 -7.19 0.42
C LYS A 93 -23.13 -5.99 0.36
N ARG A 94 -23.15 -5.11 1.37
CA ARG A 94 -22.21 -3.97 1.48
C ARG A 94 -20.78 -4.47 1.46
N LEU A 95 -19.90 -3.67 0.87
CA LEU A 95 -18.47 -3.76 1.14
C LEU A 95 -18.30 -3.70 2.64
N LEU A 96 -18.06 -4.86 3.25
CA LEU A 96 -18.03 -4.92 4.72
C LEU A 96 -16.76 -4.32 5.25
N LYS A 97 -15.64 -4.57 4.56
CA LYS A 97 -14.36 -4.02 4.94
C LYS A 97 -13.42 -3.90 3.75
N PRO A 98 -13.04 -2.68 3.32
CA PRO A 98 -11.96 -2.52 2.37
C PRO A 98 -10.66 -3.00 3.02
N GLN A 99 -9.89 -3.79 2.28
CA GLN A 99 -8.56 -4.21 2.68
C GLN A 99 -7.48 -3.34 2.03
N CYS A 100 -7.70 -2.90 0.78
CA CYS A 100 -6.81 -1.98 0.07
C CYS A 100 -7.59 -1.29 -1.05
N ILE A 101 -7.50 0.03 -1.14
CA ILE A 101 -8.10 0.83 -2.22
C ILE A 101 -7.07 1.80 -2.75
N ALA A 102 -6.84 1.80 -4.05
CA ALA A 102 -5.97 2.77 -4.70
C ALA A 102 -6.72 3.42 -5.85
N LEU A 103 -6.78 4.76 -5.87
CA LEU A 103 -7.33 5.49 -7.00
C LEU A 103 -6.20 5.74 -8.00
N GLY A 104 -6.45 5.37 -9.26
CA GLY A 104 -5.44 5.40 -10.31
C GLY A 104 -5.06 6.82 -10.74
N PRO A 105 -4.05 6.97 -11.61
CA PRO A 105 -3.62 8.29 -12.08
C PRO A 105 -4.66 9.00 -12.97
N THR A 106 -5.66 8.27 -13.48
CA THR A 106 -6.79 8.83 -14.24
C THR A 106 -8.11 8.63 -13.50
N GLU A 107 -9.12 9.42 -13.84
CA GLU A 107 -10.46 9.36 -13.23
C GLU A 107 -11.24 8.06 -13.52
N ALA A 108 -10.73 7.20 -14.39
CA ALA A 108 -11.34 5.91 -14.70
C ALA A 108 -10.70 4.76 -13.91
N GLU A 109 -9.47 4.95 -13.44
CA GLU A 109 -8.64 3.84 -12.95
C GLU A 109 -8.74 3.69 -11.44
N TYR A 110 -8.81 2.45 -10.98
CA TYR A 110 -8.85 2.15 -9.56
C TYR A 110 -8.44 0.71 -9.28
N TYR A 111 -8.09 0.47 -8.03
CA TYR A 111 -7.96 -0.83 -7.39
C TYR A 111 -8.87 -0.85 -6.17
N ALA A 112 -9.56 -1.96 -5.95
CA ALA A 112 -10.24 -2.22 -4.70
C ALA A 112 -10.14 -3.70 -4.34
N MET A 113 -9.63 -3.99 -3.16
CA MET A 113 -9.68 -5.28 -2.50
C MET A 113 -10.51 -5.17 -1.24
N TYR A 114 -11.38 -6.14 -1.00
CA TYR A 114 -12.37 -6.08 0.05
C TYR A 114 -12.83 -7.47 0.49
N THR A 115 -13.29 -7.54 1.74
CA THR A 115 -13.92 -8.74 2.29
C THR A 115 -15.44 -8.67 2.13
N THR A 116 -16.05 -9.71 1.57
CA THR A 116 -17.52 -9.84 1.46
C THR A 116 -18.15 -10.34 2.77
N TRP A 117 -19.48 -10.40 2.81
CA TRP A 117 -20.25 -10.92 3.96
C TRP A 117 -20.08 -12.42 4.18
N GLU A 118 -19.66 -13.13 3.15
CA GLU A 118 -19.25 -14.52 3.22
C GLU A 118 -17.81 -14.67 3.75
N ASN A 119 -17.21 -13.59 4.26
CA ASN A 119 -15.81 -13.53 4.68
C ASN A 119 -14.85 -14.00 3.58
N THR A 120 -15.20 -13.70 2.33
CA THR A 120 -14.41 -14.04 1.14
C THR A 120 -13.81 -12.78 0.57
N ASP A 121 -12.51 -12.79 0.35
CA ASP A 121 -11.82 -11.64 -0.22
C ASP A 121 -12.01 -11.61 -1.74
N ARG A 122 -12.37 -10.43 -2.24
CA ARG A 122 -12.58 -10.14 -3.65
C ARG A 122 -11.79 -8.89 -4.02
N TYR A 123 -11.49 -8.77 -5.31
CA TYR A 123 -10.87 -7.59 -5.85
C TYR A 123 -11.55 -7.17 -7.16
N THR A 124 -11.53 -5.88 -7.42
CA THR A 124 -11.92 -5.27 -8.69
C THR A 124 -10.90 -4.21 -9.03
N TYR A 125 -10.60 -4.03 -10.30
CA TYR A 125 -9.65 -3.04 -10.76
C TYR A 125 -9.95 -2.61 -12.19
N ASP A 126 -9.49 -1.42 -12.53
CA ASP A 126 -9.36 -0.95 -13.90
C ASP A 126 -8.00 -0.27 -14.06
N PHE A 127 -7.01 -1.02 -14.56
CA PHE A 127 -5.70 -0.50 -15.01
C PHE A 127 -5.32 -1.04 -16.39
N GLN A 128 -6.29 -1.61 -17.12
CA GLN A 128 -6.00 -2.39 -18.33
C GLN A 128 -5.29 -1.55 -19.39
N ASN A 129 -5.62 -0.26 -19.45
CA ASN A 129 -5.11 0.67 -20.46
C ASN A 129 -3.78 1.33 -20.07
N SER A 130 -3.43 1.41 -18.78
CA SER A 130 -2.24 2.15 -18.32
C SER A 130 -1.12 1.26 -17.80
N HIS A 131 -1.42 0.04 -17.33
CA HIS A 131 -0.45 -0.82 -16.66
C HIS A 131 -0.63 -2.30 -17.07
N SER A 132 -0.48 -2.60 -18.35
CA SER A 132 -0.51 -3.97 -18.88
C SER A 132 0.46 -4.93 -18.18
N ASP A 133 1.58 -4.41 -17.69
CA ASP A 133 2.62 -5.20 -17.03
C ASP A 133 2.17 -5.63 -15.63
N LEU A 134 1.54 -4.72 -14.88
CA LEU A 134 0.87 -5.01 -13.62
C LEU A 134 -0.21 -6.07 -13.82
N MET A 135 -0.99 -5.93 -14.90
CA MET A 135 -2.04 -6.90 -15.26
C MET A 135 -1.48 -8.29 -15.55
N THR A 136 -0.36 -8.35 -16.27
CA THR A 136 0.35 -9.60 -16.57
C THR A 136 0.89 -10.24 -15.29
N TRP A 137 1.42 -9.43 -14.37
CA TRP A 137 1.89 -9.87 -13.06
C TRP A 137 0.73 -10.38 -12.17
N PHE A 138 -0.45 -9.76 -12.22
CA PHE A 138 -1.62 -10.21 -11.46
C PHE A 138 -2.24 -11.51 -11.98
N LYS A 139 -2.13 -11.82 -13.27
CA LYS A 139 -2.81 -12.97 -13.89
C LYS A 139 -2.56 -14.31 -13.17
N PRO A 140 -1.33 -14.72 -12.85
CA PRO A 140 -1.08 -15.94 -12.09
C PRO A 140 -1.51 -15.85 -10.61
N LEU A 141 -1.73 -14.63 -10.10
CA LEU A 141 -2.01 -14.33 -8.69
C LEU A 141 -3.49 -14.13 -8.38
N SER A 142 -4.38 -14.33 -9.37
CA SER A 142 -5.84 -14.13 -9.26
C SER A 142 -6.53 -14.93 -8.14
N LYS A 143 -5.86 -15.92 -7.55
CA LYS A 143 -6.35 -16.71 -6.43
C LYS A 143 -5.76 -16.33 -5.08
N VAL A 144 -4.80 -15.40 -5.06
CA VAL A 144 -4.06 -15.02 -3.85
C VAL A 144 -4.69 -13.78 -3.26
N VAL A 145 -5.07 -13.91 -2.00
CA VAL A 145 -5.72 -12.89 -1.19
C VAL A 145 -4.66 -12.07 -0.45
N GLY A 146 -4.93 -10.79 -0.20
CA GLY A 146 -4.07 -9.92 0.61
C GLY A 146 -3.10 -9.04 -0.18
N SER A 147 -3.48 -8.59 -1.39
CA SER A 147 -2.66 -7.64 -2.16
C SER A 147 -2.70 -6.24 -1.55
N HIS A 148 -1.54 -5.66 -1.29
CA HIS A 148 -1.39 -4.22 -1.10
C HIS A 148 -1.03 -3.57 -2.42
N ILE A 149 -1.70 -2.48 -2.81
CA ILE A 149 -1.33 -1.64 -3.96
C ILE A 149 -1.20 -0.18 -3.49
N ALA A 150 -0.15 0.49 -3.96
CA ALA A 150 0.00 1.94 -3.87
C ALA A 150 0.16 2.52 -5.28
N VAL A 151 -0.57 3.60 -5.55
CA VAL A 151 -0.44 4.40 -6.76
C VAL A 151 0.15 5.75 -6.38
N GLY A 152 1.11 6.21 -7.15
CA GLY A 152 1.80 7.49 -6.93
C GLY A 152 1.92 8.34 -8.19
N PRO A 153 2.71 9.42 -8.13
CA PRO A 153 2.89 10.34 -9.25
C PRO A 153 3.52 9.64 -10.46
N CYS A 154 3.42 10.24 -11.65
CA CYS A 154 4.09 9.73 -12.86
C CYS A 154 3.78 8.25 -13.16
N ARG A 155 2.57 7.79 -12.81
CA ARG A 155 2.14 6.39 -12.95
C ARG A 155 3.03 5.41 -12.19
N SER A 156 3.62 5.85 -11.08
CA SER A 156 4.37 4.96 -10.19
C SER A 156 3.39 4.02 -9.50
N ILE A 157 3.66 2.72 -9.57
CA ILE A 157 2.85 1.71 -8.89
C ILE A 157 3.76 0.82 -8.07
N TYR A 158 3.29 0.50 -6.87
CA TYR A 158 3.81 -0.58 -6.04
C TYR A 158 2.67 -1.57 -5.79
N ALA A 159 2.97 -2.87 -5.86
CA ALA A 159 2.06 -3.93 -5.47
C ALA A 159 2.80 -5.03 -4.72
N CYS A 160 2.19 -5.59 -3.68
CA CYS A 160 2.76 -6.66 -2.88
C CYS A 160 1.69 -7.69 -2.55
N ILE A 161 2.00 -8.97 -2.76
CA ILE A 161 1.17 -10.09 -2.36
C ILE A 161 2.00 -10.94 -1.39
N PRO A 162 1.69 -10.90 -0.08
CA PRO A 162 2.44 -11.61 0.95
C PRO A 162 1.99 -13.07 1.00
N ALA A 163 2.48 -13.88 0.07
CA ALA A 163 2.25 -15.33 0.06
C ALA A 163 3.58 -16.10 -0.04
N ALA A 164 3.72 -17.16 0.76
CA ALA A 164 4.97 -17.91 0.87
C ALA A 164 5.38 -18.59 -0.45
N THR A 165 4.41 -19.11 -1.20
CA THR A 165 4.64 -19.95 -2.40
C THR A 165 4.35 -19.24 -3.72
N SER A 166 3.40 -18.31 -3.72
CA SER A 166 2.96 -17.57 -4.91
C SER A 166 3.06 -16.05 -4.76
N GLY A 167 3.56 -15.56 -3.62
CA GLY A 167 3.65 -14.13 -3.37
C GLY A 167 4.79 -13.46 -4.11
N GLY A 168 4.76 -12.14 -4.13
CA GLY A 168 5.79 -11.35 -4.76
C GLY A 168 5.54 -9.86 -4.59
N THR A 169 6.53 -9.09 -4.99
CA THR A 169 6.46 -7.63 -5.08
C THR A 169 6.61 -7.23 -6.53
N TYR A 170 5.78 -6.30 -6.96
CA TYR A 170 5.87 -5.62 -8.24
C TYR A 170 6.01 -4.13 -7.98
N TYR A 171 6.82 -3.47 -8.78
CA TYR A 171 6.82 -2.02 -8.84
C TYR A 171 7.12 -1.57 -10.27
N SER A 172 6.51 -0.45 -10.68
CA SER A 172 6.77 0.11 -12.00
C SER A 172 8.20 0.68 -12.08
N PRO A 173 8.77 0.87 -13.29
CA PRO A 173 10.07 1.51 -13.45
C PRO A 173 10.15 2.96 -12.94
N THR A 174 9.00 3.57 -12.66
CA THR A 174 8.86 4.97 -12.24
C THR A 174 8.79 5.17 -10.72
N ILE A 175 8.92 4.12 -9.91
CA ILE A 175 9.01 4.29 -8.45
C ILE A 175 10.27 5.07 -8.04
N PRO A 176 10.25 5.78 -6.90
CA PRO A 176 11.44 6.48 -6.40
C PRO A 176 12.66 5.53 -6.29
N PRO A 177 13.84 5.90 -6.82
CA PRO A 177 15.03 5.03 -6.79
C PRO A 177 15.48 4.64 -5.39
N THR A 178 15.31 5.53 -4.42
CA THR A 178 15.63 5.29 -3.00
C THR A 178 14.70 4.24 -2.40
N LEU A 179 13.39 4.34 -2.67
CA LEU A 179 12.41 3.30 -2.33
C LEU A 179 12.76 1.96 -2.97
N LYS A 180 13.09 1.94 -4.26
CA LYS A 180 13.49 0.70 -4.96
C LYS A 180 14.68 0.05 -4.25
N THR A 181 15.71 0.83 -3.95
CA THR A 181 16.92 0.35 -3.27
C THR A 181 16.59 -0.24 -1.90
N LEU A 182 15.71 0.42 -1.14
CA LEU A 182 15.23 -0.07 0.15
C LEU A 182 14.47 -1.40 0.02
N LEU A 183 13.53 -1.49 -0.92
CA LEU A 183 12.73 -2.70 -1.16
C LEU A 183 13.61 -3.88 -1.58
N ASP A 184 14.57 -3.65 -2.47
CA ASP A 184 15.49 -4.68 -2.96
C ASP A 184 16.39 -5.19 -1.82
N ALA A 185 16.94 -4.29 -0.99
CA ALA A 185 17.74 -4.66 0.16
C ALA A 185 16.93 -5.47 1.20
N SER A 186 15.70 -5.04 1.49
CA SER A 186 14.81 -5.68 2.46
C SER A 186 14.29 -7.04 2.01
N SER A 187 14.26 -7.34 0.71
CA SER A 187 13.76 -8.62 0.18
C SER A 187 14.50 -9.86 0.72
N SER A 188 15.74 -9.68 1.18
CA SER A 188 16.56 -10.73 1.79
C SER A 188 16.34 -10.93 3.29
N VAL A 189 15.66 -10.00 3.95
CA VAL A 189 15.38 -10.01 5.39
C VAL A 189 14.00 -10.64 5.62
N PRO A 190 13.88 -11.82 6.28
CA PRO A 190 12.61 -12.53 6.40
C PRO A 190 11.45 -11.68 6.93
N GLU A 191 11.68 -10.90 7.99
CA GLU A 191 10.66 -10.03 8.61
C GLU A 191 10.28 -8.80 7.77
N ARG A 192 11.04 -8.50 6.73
CA ARG A 192 10.83 -7.35 5.81
C ARG A 192 10.68 -7.80 4.36
N LYS A 193 10.52 -9.10 4.12
CA LYS A 193 10.39 -9.66 2.77
C LYS A 193 9.19 -9.08 2.03
N PHE A 194 8.09 -8.86 2.75
CA PHE A 194 6.88 -8.24 2.25
C PHE A 194 6.55 -7.02 3.09
N THR A 195 6.12 -5.94 2.46
CA THR A 195 5.62 -4.76 3.16
C THR A 195 4.18 -5.01 3.61
N THR A 196 3.81 -4.50 4.78
CA THR A 196 2.39 -4.44 5.18
C THR A 196 1.68 -3.33 4.43
N HIS A 197 2.32 -2.17 4.30
CA HIS A 197 1.74 -1.01 3.65
C HIS A 197 2.83 -0.13 3.03
N VAL A 198 2.52 0.44 1.87
CA VAL A 198 3.34 1.41 1.16
C VAL A 198 2.44 2.56 0.74
N SER A 199 2.94 3.79 0.86
CA SER A 199 2.30 4.98 0.32
C SER A 199 3.27 5.74 -0.58
N LEU A 200 2.79 6.18 -1.73
CA LEU A 200 3.56 6.96 -2.70
C LEU A 200 2.96 8.37 -2.74
N GLY A 201 3.78 9.37 -2.44
CA GLY A 201 3.39 10.77 -2.34
C GLY A 201 3.99 11.63 -3.45
N TYR A 202 3.68 12.92 -3.39
CA TYR A 202 4.13 13.95 -4.30
C TYR A 202 5.67 14.05 -4.34
N GLY A 203 6.22 14.38 -5.52
CA GLY A 203 7.65 14.66 -5.67
C GLY A 203 8.58 13.48 -5.39
N GLY A 204 8.09 12.25 -5.51
CA GLY A 204 8.88 11.05 -5.22
C GLY A 204 8.94 10.70 -3.73
N SER A 205 8.11 11.33 -2.90
CA SER A 205 7.96 10.98 -1.49
C SER A 205 7.39 9.58 -1.33
N TRP A 206 7.79 8.88 -0.28
CA TRP A 206 7.27 7.55 0.02
C TRP A 206 7.28 7.22 1.51
N PHE A 207 6.43 6.27 1.89
CA PHE A 207 6.34 5.69 3.22
C PHE A 207 6.21 4.17 3.10
N VAL A 208 6.87 3.42 3.97
CA VAL A 208 6.79 1.96 4.09
C VAL A 208 6.54 1.58 5.55
N LEU A 209 5.55 0.72 5.77
CA LEU A 209 5.30 0.01 7.02
C LEU A 209 5.63 -1.47 6.82
N TRP A 210 6.50 -1.97 7.68
CA TRP A 210 6.93 -3.36 7.70
C TRP A 210 6.05 -4.20 8.64
N PRO A 211 6.01 -5.53 8.43
CA PRO A 211 5.23 -6.48 9.24
C PRO A 211 5.56 -6.46 10.73
N ASN A 212 6.83 -6.24 11.06
CA ASN A 212 7.33 -6.16 12.43
C ASN A 212 7.01 -4.81 13.12
N GLY A 213 6.25 -3.93 12.45
CA GLY A 213 5.86 -2.61 12.91
C GLY A 213 6.87 -1.51 12.62
N ASP A 214 8.05 -1.85 12.08
CA ASP A 214 9.04 -0.85 11.69
C ASP A 214 8.49 0.01 10.55
N VAL A 215 8.92 1.26 10.52
CA VAL A 215 8.54 2.23 9.48
C VAL A 215 9.79 2.80 8.82
N SER A 216 9.66 3.18 7.55
CA SER A 216 10.72 3.86 6.79
C SER A 216 10.06 4.87 5.87
N TRP A 217 10.65 6.06 5.71
CA TRP A 217 10.08 7.09 4.87
C TRP A 217 11.15 8.02 4.31
N GLU A 218 10.80 8.70 3.21
CA GLU A 218 11.55 9.81 2.65
C GLU A 218 10.53 10.75 2.00
N PHE A 219 10.44 11.99 2.49
CA PHE A 219 9.38 12.92 2.08
C PHE A 219 9.84 14.06 1.18
N ALA A 220 11.13 14.09 0.77
CA ALA A 220 11.69 15.06 -0.17
C ALA A 220 11.21 16.52 0.09
N ASP A 221 11.15 16.93 1.36
CA ASP A 221 10.68 18.24 1.84
C ASP A 221 9.20 18.59 1.53
N HIS A 222 8.40 17.63 1.07
CA HIS A 222 6.99 17.82 0.68
C HIS A 222 5.99 17.53 1.81
N TYR A 223 6.40 16.85 2.88
CA TYR A 223 5.53 16.44 3.99
C TYR A 223 6.17 16.70 5.36
N ASN A 224 6.74 17.90 5.55
CA ASN A 224 7.51 18.27 6.76
C ASN A 224 6.69 18.10 8.05
N GLU A 225 5.43 18.53 8.05
CA GLU A 225 4.54 18.38 9.21
C GLU A 225 4.34 16.90 9.58
N LEU A 226 4.12 16.03 8.59
CA LEU A 226 4.02 14.59 8.82
C LEU A 226 5.33 14.02 9.35
N GLU A 227 6.47 14.49 8.84
CA GLU A 227 7.79 14.06 9.32
C GLU A 227 7.99 14.37 10.80
N GLU A 228 7.64 15.60 11.22
CA GLU A 228 7.70 16.03 12.62
C GLU A 228 6.77 15.17 13.50
N VAL A 229 5.55 14.92 13.03
CA VAL A 229 4.60 14.02 13.71
C VAL A 229 5.22 12.64 13.87
N LEU A 230 5.72 12.02 12.79
CA LEU A 230 6.31 10.67 12.85
C LEU A 230 7.51 10.59 13.80
N LYS A 231 8.37 11.62 13.83
CA LYS A 231 9.52 11.69 14.76
C LYS A 231 9.11 11.81 16.23
N SER A 232 7.93 12.37 16.51
CA SER A 232 7.41 12.54 17.88
C SER A 232 6.68 11.31 18.42
N LEU A 233 6.34 10.35 17.56
CA LEU A 233 5.53 9.21 17.92
C LEU A 233 6.35 8.09 18.59
N PRO A 234 5.72 7.28 19.46
CA PRO A 234 6.34 6.06 19.96
C PRO A 234 6.72 5.11 18.82
N GLU A 235 7.77 4.31 19.04
CA GLU A 235 8.14 3.28 18.08
C GLU A 235 6.97 2.33 17.78
N LYS A 236 6.86 1.92 16.51
CA LYS A 236 5.91 0.92 16.04
C LYS A 236 4.42 1.26 16.24
N CYS A 237 4.02 2.47 16.62
CA CYS A 237 2.62 2.80 16.84
C CYS A 237 1.83 3.11 15.55
N VAL A 238 2.48 3.22 14.39
CA VAL A 238 1.81 3.55 13.12
C VAL A 238 1.16 2.30 12.52
N THR A 239 -0.09 2.44 12.07
CA THR A 239 -0.83 1.35 11.40
C THR A 239 -1.12 1.64 9.95
N TYR A 240 -1.26 2.92 9.56
CA TYR A 240 -1.58 3.31 8.19
C TYR A 240 -1.18 4.76 7.90
N VAL A 241 -0.71 5.01 6.67
CA VAL A 241 -0.42 6.36 6.16
C VAL A 241 -0.88 6.48 4.71
N ALA A 242 -1.67 7.48 4.37
CA ALA A 242 -1.90 7.88 2.99
C ALA A 242 -1.22 9.22 2.72
N LEU A 243 -0.37 9.25 1.69
CA LEU A 243 0.19 10.46 1.10
C LEU A 243 -0.63 10.83 -0.13
N ASN A 244 -0.90 12.10 -0.36
CA ASN A 244 -1.54 12.55 -1.60
C ASN A 244 -0.50 12.68 -2.72
N PRO A 245 -0.51 11.84 -3.76
CA PRO A 245 0.47 11.93 -4.84
C PRO A 245 0.25 13.14 -5.78
N TRP A 246 -0.90 13.82 -5.70
CA TRP A 246 -1.25 14.95 -6.55
C TRP A 246 -1.10 16.31 -5.85
N ALA A 247 -0.91 16.33 -4.52
CA ALA A 247 -0.75 17.58 -3.77
C ALA A 247 0.27 17.41 -2.62
N PRO A 248 1.32 18.26 -2.56
CA PRO A 248 2.26 18.24 -1.45
C PRO A 248 1.56 18.65 -0.14
N GLY A 249 2.09 18.17 0.99
CA GLY A 249 1.61 18.51 2.33
C GLY A 249 0.29 17.85 2.74
N GLN A 250 -0.42 17.15 1.84
CA GLN A 250 -1.68 16.49 2.17
C GLN A 250 -1.49 15.02 2.52
N TRP A 251 -1.92 14.63 3.72
CA TRP A 251 -1.69 13.29 4.25
C TRP A 251 -2.77 12.87 5.25
N PHE A 252 -2.84 11.57 5.51
CA PHE A 252 -3.73 10.94 6.49
C PHE A 252 -2.98 9.84 7.22
N LEU A 253 -3.04 9.83 8.55
CA LEU A 253 -2.28 8.94 9.43
C LEU A 253 -3.21 8.27 10.44
N VAL A 254 -3.07 6.97 10.61
CA VAL A 254 -3.77 6.20 11.65
C VAL A 254 -2.73 5.52 12.54
N LEU A 255 -2.97 5.62 13.84
CA LEU A 255 -2.15 5.03 14.90
C LEU A 255 -2.83 3.77 15.47
N GLU A 256 -2.07 2.99 16.21
CA GLU A 256 -2.50 1.73 16.82
C GLU A 256 -3.57 1.93 17.91
N ASP A 257 -3.54 3.07 18.58
CA ASP A 257 -4.53 3.49 19.57
C ASP A 257 -5.84 4.03 18.97
N SER A 258 -6.04 3.86 17.65
CA SER A 258 -7.16 4.42 16.88
C SER A 258 -7.16 5.96 16.79
N THR A 259 -6.08 6.63 17.18
CA THR A 259 -5.92 8.06 16.91
C THR A 259 -5.69 8.28 15.42
N VAL A 260 -6.40 9.26 14.85
CA VAL A 260 -6.27 9.66 13.45
C VAL A 260 -5.75 11.09 13.43
N LYS A 261 -4.74 11.35 12.60
CA LYS A 261 -4.20 12.69 12.31
C LYS A 261 -4.21 12.90 10.80
N TYR A 262 -4.45 14.11 10.33
CA TYR A 262 -4.46 14.38 8.90
C TYR A 262 -4.20 15.86 8.59
N CYS A 263 -3.74 16.12 7.37
CA CYS A 263 -3.71 17.43 6.75
C CYS A 263 -4.43 17.31 5.40
N LEU A 264 -5.66 17.83 5.33
CA LEU A 264 -6.56 17.70 4.18
C LEU A 264 -6.94 19.09 3.65
N PRO A 265 -7.41 19.20 2.39
CA PRO A 265 -8.10 20.39 1.91
C PRO A 265 -9.23 20.80 2.87
N ALA A 266 -9.40 22.11 3.08
CA ALA A 266 -10.36 22.66 4.05
C ALA A 266 -11.80 22.23 3.73
N GLU A 267 -12.12 22.15 2.44
CA GLU A 267 -13.39 21.68 1.90
C GLU A 267 -13.69 20.20 2.21
N TRP A 268 -12.68 19.39 2.54
CA TRP A 268 -12.86 17.98 2.94
C TRP A 268 -12.84 17.82 4.45
N ALA A 269 -12.04 18.65 5.13
CA ALA A 269 -11.69 18.50 6.53
C ALA A 269 -12.93 18.37 7.43
N THR A 270 -13.91 19.27 7.30
CA THR A 270 -15.11 19.25 8.15
C THR A 270 -15.90 17.94 8.04
N ASP A 271 -16.14 17.47 6.82
CA ASP A 271 -16.90 16.24 6.58
C ASP A 271 -16.14 14.99 7.06
N VAL A 272 -14.83 14.95 6.80
CA VAL A 272 -13.96 13.86 7.25
C VAL A 272 -13.85 13.86 8.77
N GLU A 273 -13.76 15.03 9.40
CA GLU A 273 -13.69 15.18 10.85
C GLU A 273 -14.93 14.61 11.54
N ILE A 274 -16.13 14.89 11.01
CA ILE A 274 -17.39 14.35 11.53
C ILE A 274 -17.37 12.82 11.47
N ASP A 275 -17.05 12.23 10.31
CA ASP A 275 -17.04 10.78 10.12
C ASP A 275 -16.00 10.09 11.03
N ILE A 276 -14.82 10.70 11.20
CA ILE A 276 -13.76 10.19 12.07
C ILE A 276 -14.13 10.32 13.55
N ALA A 277 -14.74 11.43 13.97
CA ALA A 277 -15.18 11.62 15.34
C ALA A 277 -16.28 10.60 15.72
N GLU A 278 -17.25 10.37 14.85
CA GLU A 278 -18.27 9.34 15.03
C GLU A 278 -17.67 7.94 15.13
N TRP A 279 -16.69 7.62 14.27
CA TRP A 279 -15.95 6.37 14.34
C TRP A 279 -15.15 6.23 15.64
N GLN A 280 -14.36 7.22 16.04
CA GLN A 280 -13.57 7.19 17.26
C GLN A 280 -14.43 7.06 18.52
N ASN A 281 -15.57 7.75 18.58
CA ASN A 281 -16.50 7.66 19.71
C ASN A 281 -17.08 6.25 19.90
N ARG A 282 -17.33 5.53 18.80
CA ARG A 282 -17.75 4.12 18.85
C ARG A 282 -16.63 3.21 19.35
N TYR A 283 -15.40 3.42 18.92
CA TYR A 283 -14.29 2.59 19.38
C TYR A 283 -13.93 2.84 20.84
N LYS A 284 -13.93 4.09 21.29
CA LYS A 284 -13.74 4.44 22.71
C LYS A 284 -14.79 3.77 23.60
N SER A 285 -16.06 3.76 23.18
CA SER A 285 -17.14 3.15 23.96
C SER A 285 -17.03 1.62 24.01
N VAL A 286 -16.55 0.96 22.96
CA VAL A 286 -16.33 -0.50 22.91
C VAL A 286 -15.15 -0.93 23.79
N THR A 287 -14.04 -0.18 23.81
CA THR A 287 -12.91 -0.47 24.72
C THR A 287 -13.24 -0.23 26.19
N SER A 288 -14.12 0.72 26.50
CA SER A 288 -14.53 1.02 27.89
C SER A 288 -15.54 0.00 28.46
N SER A 289 -16.31 -0.67 27.59
CA SER A 289 -17.40 -1.57 28.00
C SER A 289 -17.02 -3.06 28.12
N THR A 290 -15.74 -3.41 27.93
CA THR A 290 -15.28 -4.81 28.02
C THR A 290 -14.65 -5.11 29.40
N ILE A 291 -15.49 -5.70 30.27
CA ILE A 291 -15.18 -6.47 31.51
C ILE A 291 -15.07 -5.66 32.82
N LYS A 292 -16.20 -5.55 33.53
CA LYS A 292 -16.30 -6.10 34.91
C LYS A 292 -17.63 -6.81 35.08
N GLY A 293 -17.59 -8.14 35.02
CA GLY A 293 -18.57 -8.95 35.74
C GLY A 293 -18.47 -8.60 37.21
N GLY A 294 -19.48 -7.90 37.72
CA GLY A 294 -19.57 -7.48 39.11
C GLY A 294 -20.85 -6.67 39.27
N LYS A 295 -21.82 -7.28 39.95
CA LYS A 295 -23.17 -6.80 40.28
C LYS A 295 -23.39 -5.30 40.13
N ALA A 296 -24.42 -4.98 39.36
CA ALA A 296 -25.05 -3.67 39.34
C ALA A 296 -25.38 -3.23 40.76
N ASP A 297 -24.82 -2.11 41.18
CA ASP A 297 -25.44 -1.16 42.11
C ASP A 297 -24.75 0.20 41.98
N SER A 298 -25.58 1.24 42.10
CA SER A 298 -25.29 2.66 42.28
C SER A 298 -25.05 3.56 41.06
N GLU A 299 -25.94 4.54 40.99
CA GLU A 299 -25.95 5.74 40.16
C GLU A 299 -24.60 6.45 40.16
N THR A 300 -24.12 6.88 38.99
CA THR A 300 -23.11 7.93 38.90
C THR A 300 -23.46 8.89 37.77
N LYS A 301 -23.85 10.11 38.17
CA LYS A 301 -23.95 11.27 37.28
C LYS A 301 -22.55 11.66 36.83
N PHE A 302 -22.31 11.62 35.52
CA PHE A 302 -21.11 12.18 34.91
C PHE A 302 -21.34 13.65 34.54
N THR A 303 -20.65 14.56 35.22
CA THR A 303 -20.43 15.95 34.81
C THR A 303 -19.12 16.03 34.03
N GLY A 304 -19.18 15.82 32.72
CA GLY A 304 -18.03 15.97 31.83
C GLY A 304 -17.70 17.44 31.57
N LYS A 305 -16.53 17.90 32.03
CA LYS A 305 -15.91 19.15 31.57
C LYS A 305 -15.49 18.98 30.11
N LYS A 306 -15.84 19.98 29.30
CA LYS A 306 -15.37 20.20 27.92
C LYS A 306 -13.87 20.53 27.99
N GLU A 307 -13.02 19.73 27.37
CA GLU A 307 -11.65 20.14 27.05
C GLU A 307 -11.65 20.68 25.62
N ASP A 308 -11.03 21.85 25.45
CA ASP A 308 -11.02 22.62 24.21
C ASP A 308 -10.15 21.94 23.15
N LEU A 309 -10.77 21.59 22.02
CA LEU A 309 -10.07 21.27 20.78
C LEU A 309 -9.48 22.57 20.21
N VAL A 310 -8.16 22.63 20.12
CA VAL A 310 -7.43 23.74 19.49
C VAL A 310 -7.43 23.54 17.98
N MET A 311 -8.21 24.35 17.27
CA MET A 311 -8.14 24.54 15.83
C MET A 311 -6.93 25.43 15.51
N LEU A 312 -5.92 24.90 14.83
CA LEU A 312 -4.80 25.70 14.31
C LEU A 312 -5.11 26.11 12.87
N GLU A 313 -5.58 27.35 12.69
CA GLU A 313 -5.71 27.98 11.38
C GLU A 313 -4.32 28.30 10.80
N GLY A 314 -3.88 27.51 9.82
CA GLY A 314 -2.67 27.76 9.05
C GLY A 314 -2.83 28.95 8.09
N LYS A 315 -1.99 29.98 8.25
CA LYS A 315 -1.85 31.10 7.30
C LYS A 315 -1.32 30.59 5.95
N LYS A 316 -2.08 30.81 4.87
CA LYS A 316 -1.66 30.53 3.48
C LYS A 316 -0.78 31.66 2.94
N GLU A 317 0.52 31.40 2.74
CA GLU A 317 1.30 32.09 1.73
C GLU A 317 1.16 31.32 0.40
N LYS A 318 0.53 31.96 -0.60
CA LYS A 318 0.52 31.46 -1.97
C LYS A 318 1.82 31.87 -2.65
N LYS A 319 2.73 30.91 -2.89
CA LYS A 319 3.72 31.00 -3.96
C LYS A 319 3.28 30.06 -5.07
N ASP A 320 3.08 30.62 -6.25
CA ASP A 320 2.69 29.86 -7.44
C ASP A 320 3.78 28.84 -7.76
N ALA A 321 3.48 27.57 -7.50
CA ALA A 321 4.32 26.46 -7.90
C ALA A 321 4.24 26.29 -9.43
N PRO A 322 5.36 26.04 -10.12
CA PRO A 322 5.32 25.75 -11.56
C PRO A 322 4.50 24.49 -11.83
N PRO A 323 3.83 24.40 -13.00
CA PRO A 323 2.98 23.27 -13.36
C PRO A 323 3.75 21.94 -13.31
N PRO A 324 3.09 20.83 -12.96
CA PRO A 324 3.72 19.52 -12.87
C PRO A 324 4.30 19.14 -14.23
N TYR A 325 5.56 18.72 -14.19
CA TYR A 325 6.43 18.35 -15.30
C TYR A 325 5.71 17.45 -16.32
N GLU A 326 5.32 18.00 -17.47
CA GLU A 326 5.00 17.19 -18.64
C GLU A 326 6.31 16.56 -19.14
N GLY A 327 6.41 15.23 -19.05
CA GLY A 327 7.53 14.49 -19.59
C GLY A 327 7.76 14.86 -21.05
N LYS A 328 8.93 15.41 -21.35
CA LYS A 328 9.39 15.66 -22.73
C LYS A 328 9.17 14.39 -23.56
N LYS A 329 8.24 14.45 -24.52
CA LYS A 329 8.17 13.48 -25.61
C LYS A 329 9.50 13.54 -26.35
N GLY A 330 10.33 12.52 -26.17
CA GLY A 330 11.49 12.32 -27.03
C GLY A 330 10.99 11.98 -28.42
N ASN A 331 11.18 12.88 -29.37
CA ASN A 331 11.08 12.54 -30.79
C ASN A 331 12.20 11.54 -31.11
N LYS A 332 11.80 10.37 -31.62
CA LYS A 332 12.64 9.52 -32.45
C LYS A 332 12.05 9.52 -33.85
#